data_AF-A0A1F9NLZ9-F1
#
_entry.id   AF-A0A1F9NLZ9-F1
#
_cell.length_a   1.000
_cell.length_b   1.000
_cell.length_c   1.000
_cell.angle_alpha   90.00
_cell.angle_beta   90.00
_cell.angle_gamma   90.00
#
_symmetry.space_group_name_H-M   'P 1'
#
loop_
_entity.id
_entity.type
_entity.pdbx_description
1 polymer ?
#
loop_
_entity_poly.entity_id
_entity_poly.type
_entity_poly.pdbx_seq_one_letter_code
_entity_poly.pdbx_strand_id
1 'polypeptide(L)'
;MTKVEITEKILTILTEDFEFERPGLTDNLRDVHGFDSIDAIELLGKIEITILGFPLTREEKEKAMTIRTINDIVNYIEDIKRSRSK
;
A
#
# COMPACT_ATOMS: atom_id res chain seq x y z
N MET A 1 -6.53 -3.65 -13.64
CA MET A 1 -6.92 -2.90 -12.44
C MET A 1 -6.61 -1.43 -12.65
N THR A 2 -7.60 -0.60 -12.37
CA THR A 2 -7.57 0.86 -12.38
C THR A 2 -7.16 1.39 -11.01
N LYS A 3 -6.78 2.68 -10.94
CA LYS A 3 -6.49 3.39 -9.68
C LYS A 3 -7.60 3.22 -8.63
N VAL A 4 -8.86 3.27 -9.07
CA VAL A 4 -10.04 3.15 -8.20
C VAL A 4 -10.06 1.76 -7.54
N GLU A 5 -9.92 0.70 -8.33
CA GLU A 5 -9.92 -0.68 -7.81
C GLU A 5 -8.74 -0.95 -6.85
N ILE A 6 -7.58 -0.35 -7.10
CA ILE A 6 -6.42 -0.44 -6.19
C ILE A 6 -6.75 0.29 -4.88
N THR A 7 -7.31 1.49 -4.96
CA THR A 7 -7.67 2.30 -3.79
C THR A 7 -8.68 1.56 -2.91
N GLU A 8 -9.74 1.01 -3.52
CA GLU A 8 -10.75 0.24 -2.79
C GLU A 8 -10.14 -0.97 -2.07
N LYS A 9 -9.27 -1.74 -2.74
CA LYS A 9 -8.59 -2.87 -2.10
C LYS A 9 -7.67 -2.45 -0.96
N ILE A 10 -6.91 -1.37 -1.12
CA ILE A 10 -6.05 -0.87 -0.05
C ILE A 10 -6.90 -0.41 1.15
N LEU A 11 -8.00 0.28 0.90
CA LEU A 11 -8.94 0.67 1.95
C LEU A 11 -9.50 -0.56 2.67
N THR A 12 -9.96 -1.58 1.93
CA THR A 12 -10.43 -2.84 2.51
C THR A 12 -9.36 -3.49 3.40
N ILE A 13 -8.12 -3.61 2.93
CA ILE A 13 -7.02 -4.16 3.72
C ILE A 13 -6.80 -3.33 4.99
N LEU A 14 -6.71 -2.01 4.88
CA LEU A 14 -6.49 -1.14 6.04
C LEU A 14 -7.63 -1.22 7.06
N THR A 15 -8.89 -1.32 6.59
CA THR A 15 -10.05 -1.38 7.49
C THR A 15 -10.27 -2.76 8.10
N GLU A 16 -10.07 -3.84 7.32
CA GLU A 16 -10.38 -5.22 7.74
C GLU A 16 -9.20 -5.90 8.44
N ASP A 17 -7.98 -5.69 7.94
CA ASP A 17 -6.78 -6.35 8.48
C ASP A 17 -6.07 -5.51 9.54
N PHE A 18 -6.05 -4.18 9.36
CA PHE A 18 -5.36 -3.26 10.26
C PHE A 18 -6.33 -2.49 11.19
N GLU A 19 -7.63 -2.74 11.09
CA GLU A 19 -8.68 -2.14 11.94
C GLU A 19 -8.74 -0.59 11.86
N PHE A 20 -8.37 0.00 10.72
CA PHE A 20 -8.39 1.45 10.57
C PHE A 20 -9.84 1.96 10.48
N GLU A 21 -10.20 2.91 11.34
CA GLU A 21 -11.50 3.57 11.29
C GLU A 21 -11.53 4.67 10.22
N ARG A 22 -12.02 4.33 9.02
CA ARG A 22 -12.24 5.27 7.90
C ARG A 22 -11.02 6.16 7.61
N PRO A 23 -9.87 5.59 7.22
CA PRO A 23 -8.68 6.38 7.01
C PRO A 23 -8.83 7.30 5.80
N GLY A 24 -8.43 8.56 5.96
CA GLY A 24 -8.38 9.53 4.87
C GLY A 24 -7.27 9.19 3.88
N LEU A 25 -7.50 9.49 2.59
CA LEU A 25 -6.54 9.15 1.53
C LEU A 25 -5.19 9.88 1.68
N THR A 26 -5.20 11.02 2.36
CA THR A 26 -4.04 11.89 2.61
C THR A 26 -3.57 11.82 4.06
N ASP A 27 -4.20 10.98 4.88
CA ASP A 27 -3.84 10.88 6.29
C ASP A 27 -2.47 10.23 6.39
N ASN A 28 -1.63 10.79 7.26
CA ASN A 28 -0.35 10.17 7.58
C ASN A 28 -0.64 8.93 8.44
N LEU A 29 -0.52 7.76 7.84
CA LEU A 29 -0.84 6.47 8.45
C LEU A 29 -0.06 6.29 9.77
N ARG A 30 1.19 6.75 9.82
CA ARG A 30 2.01 6.63 11.04
C ARG A 30 1.55 7.57 12.15
N ASP A 31 1.34 8.83 11.82
CA ASP A 31 1.08 9.85 12.83
C ASP A 31 -0.39 9.83 13.30
N VAL A 32 -1.32 9.51 12.40
CA VAL A 32 -2.77 9.51 12.66
C VAL A 32 -3.24 8.16 13.16
N HIS A 33 -2.76 7.07 12.56
CA HIS A 33 -3.25 5.72 12.83
C HIS A 33 -2.23 4.82 13.53
N GLY A 34 -1.06 5.35 13.89
CA GLY A 34 -0.03 4.56 14.57
C GLY A 34 0.66 3.53 13.69
N PHE A 35 0.49 3.58 12.37
CA PHE A 35 1.03 2.62 11.41
C PHE A 35 2.56 2.56 11.50
N ASP A 36 3.08 1.43 11.97
CA ASP A 36 4.49 1.26 12.24
C ASP A 36 5.24 0.53 11.10
N SER A 37 6.52 0.24 11.34
CA SER A 37 7.36 -0.46 10.33
C SER A 37 6.99 -1.93 10.15
N ILE A 38 6.40 -2.57 11.17
CA ILE A 38 5.93 -3.96 11.10
C ILE A 38 4.67 -3.99 10.24
N ASP A 39 3.73 -3.08 10.49
CA ASP A 39 2.51 -2.94 9.71
C ASP A 39 2.81 -2.68 8.23
N ALA A 40 3.79 -1.83 7.96
CA ALA A 40 4.23 -1.53 6.59
C ALA A 40 4.76 -2.78 5.86
N ILE A 41 5.51 -3.65 6.54
CA ILE A 41 6.02 -4.90 5.96
C ILE A 41 4.87 -5.87 5.70
N GLU A 42 3.92 -5.98 6.63
CA GLU A 42 2.76 -6.86 6.47
C GLU A 42 1.86 -6.40 5.31
N LEU A 43 1.59 -5.09 5.23
CA LEU A 43 0.83 -4.50 4.14
C LEU A 43 1.50 -4.76 2.79
N LEU A 44 2.82 -4.64 2.71
CA LEU A 44 3.55 -4.97 1.47
C LEU A 44 3.41 -6.43 1.07
N GLY A 45 3.47 -7.36 2.03
CA GLY A 45 3.23 -8.78 1.75
C GLY A 45 1.81 -9.03 1.22
N LYS A 46 0.80 -8.37 1.80
CA LYS A 46 -0.58 -8.44 1.31
C LYS A 46 -0.71 -7.86 -0.09
N ILE A 47 -0.06 -6.73 -0.39
CA ILE A 47 -0.06 -6.11 -1.73
C ILE A 47 0.58 -7.03 -2.77
N GLU A 48 1.73 -7.65 -2.44
CA GLU A 48 2.43 -8.62 -3.31
C GLU A 48 1.50 -9.76 -3.72
N ILE A 49 0.73 -10.31 -2.78
CA ILE A 49 -0.13 -11.46 -3.01
C ILE A 49 -1.47 -11.07 -3.68
N THR A 50 -2.12 -10.01 -3.20
CA THR A 50 -3.53 -9.71 -3.55
C THR A 50 -3.69 -8.75 -4.72
N ILE A 51 -2.68 -7.92 -5.02
CA ILE A 51 -2.75 -6.85 -6.03
C ILE A 51 -1.74 -7.06 -7.16
N LEU A 52 -0.49 -7.38 -6.82
CA LEU A 52 0.59 -7.51 -7.80
C LEU A 52 0.68 -8.93 -8.37
N GLY A 53 0.51 -9.95 -7.52
CA GLY A 53 0.69 -11.36 -7.90
C GLY A 53 2.17 -11.76 -8.09
N PHE A 54 3.11 -10.92 -7.64
CA PHE A 54 4.54 -11.18 -7.69
C PHE A 54 5.26 -10.50 -6.52
N PRO A 55 6.40 -11.04 -6.06
CA PRO A 55 7.19 -10.42 -5.00
C PRO A 55 7.90 -9.15 -5.51
N LEU A 56 7.94 -8.13 -4.66
CA LEU A 56 8.73 -6.92 -4.89
C LEU A 56 10.22 -7.21 -4.65
N THR A 57 11.06 -6.54 -5.41
CA THR A 57 12.50 -6.51 -5.21
C THR A 57 12.86 -5.72 -3.95
N ARG A 58 14.11 -5.88 -3.48
CA ARG A 58 14.61 -5.12 -2.34
C ARG A 58 14.50 -3.60 -2.54
N GLU A 59 14.86 -3.10 -3.71
CA GLU A 59 14.81 -1.66 -4.01
C GLU A 59 13.37 -1.12 -3.99
N GLU A 60 12.42 -1.88 -4.54
CA GLU A 60 11.00 -1.56 -4.47
C GLU A 60 10.54 -1.51 -3.00
N LYS A 61 10.87 -2.52 -2.20
CA LYS A 61 10.54 -2.53 -0.76
C LYS A 61 11.12 -1.34 -0.01
N GLU A 62 12.38 -0.98 -0.28
CA GLU A 62 13.02 0.19 0.33
C GLU A 62 12.30 1.50 -0.04
N LYS A 63 11.84 1.66 -1.29
CA LYS A 63 11.02 2.82 -1.71
C LYS A 63 9.69 2.85 -0.95
N ALA A 64 9.05 1.70 -0.80
CA ALA A 64 7.79 1.59 -0.08
C ALA A 64 7.89 1.99 1.40
N MET A 65 9.04 1.84 2.05
CA MET A 65 9.25 2.25 3.45
C MET A 65 9.16 3.77 3.67
N THR A 66 9.23 4.57 2.61
CA THR A 66 9.12 6.04 2.70
C THR A 66 7.67 6.53 2.61
N ILE A 67 6.75 5.65 2.24
CA ILE A 67 5.34 5.96 2.02
C ILE A 67 4.63 6.24 3.35
N ARG A 68 3.79 7.29 3.37
CA ARG A 68 3.06 7.74 4.57
C ARG A 68 1.57 7.85 4.39
N THR A 69 1.05 7.89 3.17
CA THR A 69 -0.39 8.07 2.91
C THR A 69 -0.94 6.97 2.00
N ILE A 70 -2.26 6.77 2.01
CA ILE A 70 -2.92 5.82 1.11
C ILE A 70 -2.71 6.21 -0.34
N ASN A 71 -2.80 7.51 -0.67
CA ASN A 71 -2.60 7.97 -2.03
C ASN A 71 -1.18 7.66 -2.55
N ASP A 72 -0.16 7.75 -1.68
CA ASP A 72 1.20 7.36 -2.01
C ASP A 72 1.31 5.85 -2.26
N ILE A 73 0.64 5.00 -1.46
CA ILE A 73 0.59 3.55 -1.67
C ILE A 73 -0.01 3.24 -3.05
N VAL A 74 -1.15 3.86 -3.37
CA VAL A 74 -1.85 3.65 -4.64
C VAL A 74 -0.97 4.07 -5.82
N ASN A 75 -0.36 5.27 -5.75
CA ASN A 75 0.53 5.76 -6.80
C ASN A 75 1.75 4.84 -6.97
N TYR A 76 2.34 4.38 -5.86
CA TYR A 76 3.47 3.46 -5.88
C TYR A 76 3.14 2.12 -6.56
N ILE A 77 1.97 1.54 -6.28
CA ILE A 77 1.49 0.31 -6.94
C ILE A 77 1.30 0.55 -8.44
N GLU A 78 0.69 1.69 -8.82
CA GLU A 78 0.51 2.03 -10.24
C GLU A 78 1.86 2.15 -10.97
N ASP A 79 2.85 2.78 -10.35
CA ASP A 79 4.19 2.94 -10.91
C ASP A 79 4.91 1.60 -11.09
N ILE A 80 4.83 0.70 -10.10
CA ILE A 80 5.38 -0.66 -10.23
C ILE A 80 4.71 -1.39 -11.39
N LYS A 81 3.37 -1.39 -11.43
CA LYS A 81 2.64 -2.11 -12.49
C LYS A 81 2.99 -1.55 -13.86
N ARG A 82 3.13 -0.24 -14.00
CA ARG A 82 3.57 0.41 -15.24
C ARG A 82 5.01 0.03 -15.61
N SER A 83 5.92 -0.02 -14.63
CA SER A 83 7.32 -0.38 -14.85
C SER A 83 7.50 -1.85 -15.21
N ARG A 84 6.67 -2.75 -14.68
CA ARG A 84 6.73 -4.21 -14.89
C ARG A 84 5.91 -4.69 -16.11
N SER A 85 5.02 -3.84 -16.64
CA SER A 85 4.25 -4.13 -17.87
C SER A 85 4.96 -3.66 -19.15
N LYS A 86 6.15 -3.09 -19.04
CA LYS A 86 7.06 -2.82 -20.17
C LYS A 86 8.04 -3.98 -20.33
#